data_AF-A0A350PE17-F1
#
_entry.id   AF-A0A350PE17-F1
#
_cell.length_a   1.000
_cell.length_b   1.000
_cell.length_c   1.000
_cell.angle_alpha   90.00
_cell.angle_beta   90.00
_cell.angle_gamma   90.00
#
_symmetry.space_group_name_H-M   'P 1'
#
loop_
_entity.id
_entity.type
_entity.pdbx_description
1 polymer ?
#
loop_
_entity_poly.entity_id
_entity_poly.type
_entity_poly.pdbx_seq_one_letter_code
_entity_poly.pdbx_strand_id
1 'polypeptide(L)' 'MSKALFIVLINFMFIWSVSAQQRPDTTFIPEIVEPLFDVSVAPVICIDSAHNNLHTLDVGISPFARLMKANGF' A
#
# COMPACT_ATOMS: atom_id res chain seq x y z
N MET A 1 7.26 5.48 -43.74
CA MET A 1 8.17 5.03 -42.66
C MET A 1 8.31 3.52 -42.77
N SER A 2 9.51 2.96 -42.61
CA SER A 2 9.66 1.49 -42.59
C SER A 2 8.99 0.91 -41.33
N LYS A 3 8.47 -0.31 -41.42
CA LYS A 3 7.86 -1.02 -40.28
C LYS A 3 8.83 -1.11 -39.09
N ALA A 4 10.13 -1.29 -39.38
CA ALA A 4 11.19 -1.30 -38.39
C ALA A 4 11.32 0.05 -37.67
N LEU A 5 11.29 1.17 -38.40
CA LEU A 5 11.36 2.51 -37.81
C LEU A 5 10.14 2.79 -36.92
N PHE A 6 8.96 2.34 -37.32
CA PHE A 6 7.74 2.46 -36.52
C PHE A 6 7.83 1.67 -35.20
N ILE A 7 8.36 0.45 -35.24
CA ILE A 7 8.58 -0.38 -34.03
C ILE A 7 9.63 0.25 -33.11
N VAL A 8 10.70 0.82 -33.65
CA VAL A 8 11.71 1.51 -32.82
C VAL A 8 11.10 2.72 -32.12
N LEU A 9 10.32 3.52 -32.84
CA LEU A 9 9.67 4.71 -32.28
C LEU A 9 8.65 4.37 -31.21
N ILE A 10 7.82 3.33 -31.41
CA ILE A 10 6.82 2.93 -30.41
C ILE A 10 7.48 2.43 -29.12
N ASN A 11 8.56 1.65 -29.23
CA ASN A 11 9.31 1.18 -28.06
C ASN A 11 9.98 2.34 -27.31
N PHE A 12 10.49 3.35 -28.02
CA PHE A 12 11.11 4.51 -27.40
C PHE A 12 10.12 5.36 -26.57
N MET A 13 8.84 5.41 -27.00
CA MET A 13 7.79 6.12 -26.25
C MET A 13 7.39 5.42 -24.94
N PHE A 14 7.48 4.08 -24.85
CA PHE A 14 7.15 3.34 -23.63
C PHE A 14 8.17 3.49 -22.50
N ILE A 15 9.42 3.91 -22.80
CA ILE A 15 10.48 4.09 -21.80
C ILE A 15 10.19 5.31 -20.91
N TRP A 16 9.39 6.27 -21.38
CA TRP A 16 9.09 7.52 -20.68
C TRP A 16 7.86 7.46 -19.76
N SER A 17 7.12 6.35 -19.73
CA SER A 17 5.88 6.23 -18.93
C SER A 17 6.08 5.75 -17.49
N VAL A 18 7.32 5.69 -16.98
CA VAL A 18 7.64 4.95 -15.74
C VAL A 18 7.45 5.76 -14.44
N SER A 19 7.13 7.05 -14.49
CA SER A 19 7.15 7.92 -13.29
C SER A 19 5.82 8.08 -12.52
N ALA A 20 4.77 7.30 -12.84
CA ALA A 20 3.51 7.32 -12.11
C ALA A 20 3.30 6.06 -11.25
N GLN A 21 4.38 5.50 -10.67
CA GLN A 21 4.23 4.42 -9.70
C GLN A 21 3.71 4.99 -8.39
N GLN A 22 2.55 4.50 -7.95
CA GLN A 22 2.06 4.75 -6.60
C GLN A 22 3.05 4.12 -5.63
N ARG A 23 3.84 4.95 -4.95
CA ARG A 23 4.71 4.52 -3.88
C ARG A 23 3.92 4.56 -2.58
N PRO A 24 3.88 3.46 -1.80
CA PRO A 24 3.26 3.49 -0.49
C PRO A 24 3.94 4.56 0.39
N ASP A 25 3.13 5.44 0.99
CA ASP A 25 3.61 6.30 2.06
C ASP A 25 3.82 5.45 3.32
N THR A 26 5.09 5.23 3.63
CA THR A 26 5.53 4.45 4.79
C THR A 26 5.73 5.30 6.03
N THR A 27 5.64 6.62 5.88
CA THR A 27 5.92 7.62 6.93
C THR A 27 4.65 8.27 7.48
N PHE A 28 3.52 8.10 6.81
CA PHE A 28 2.24 8.60 7.31
C PHE A 28 1.83 7.92 8.62
N ILE A 29 1.57 8.76 9.63
CA ILE A 29 1.06 8.38 10.94
C ILE A 29 -0.34 8.99 11.08
N PRO A 30 -1.40 8.18 11.13
CA PRO A 30 -2.76 8.70 11.31
C PRO A 30 -2.94 9.26 12.72
N GLU A 31 -3.54 10.45 12.80
CA GLU A 31 -3.95 11.09 14.06
C GLU A 31 -5.48 11.02 14.16
N ILE A 32 -5.99 10.30 15.16
CA ILE A 32 -7.43 10.16 15.44
C ILE A 32 -7.66 10.65 16.87
N VAL A 33 -8.37 11.78 16.99
CA VAL A 33 -8.60 12.46 18.28
C VAL A 33 -9.51 11.65 19.19
N GLU A 34 -10.51 10.97 18.62
CA GLU A 34 -11.48 10.14 19.36
C GLU A 34 -11.48 8.72 18.78
N PRO A 35 -10.63 7.81 19.31
CA PRO A 35 -10.62 6.40 18.91
C PRO A 35 -11.97 5.73 19.18
N LEU A 36 -12.35 4.78 18.32
CA LEU A 36 -13.64 4.07 18.44
C LEU A 36 -13.75 3.22 19.71
N PHE A 37 -12.63 2.65 20.16
CA PHE A 37 -12.58 1.83 21.37
C PHE A 37 -11.49 2.31 22.32
N ASP A 38 -11.76 2.20 23.61
CA ASP A 38 -10.72 2.30 24.62
C ASP A 38 -9.85 1.04 24.58
N VAL A 39 -8.54 1.21 24.73
CA VAL A 39 -7.55 0.12 24.69
C VAL A 39 -7.85 -1.00 25.69
N SER A 40 -8.49 -0.68 26.82
CA SER A 40 -8.88 -1.67 27.84
C SER A 40 -9.97 -2.64 27.39
N VAL A 41 -10.75 -2.30 26.35
CA VAL A 41 -11.85 -3.11 25.81
C VAL A 41 -11.76 -3.29 24.29
N ALA A 42 -10.61 -2.97 23.71
CA ALA A 42 -10.37 -2.98 22.28
C ALA A 42 -10.60 -4.39 21.68
N PRO A 43 -11.40 -4.52 20.62
CA PRO A 43 -11.56 -5.78 19.91
C PRO A 43 -10.31 -6.09 19.09
N VAL A 44 -9.88 -7.35 19.12
CA VAL A 44 -8.67 -7.78 18.40
C VAL A 44 -8.99 -8.13 16.96
N ILE A 45 -8.24 -7.53 16.03
CA ILE A 45 -8.24 -7.92 14.60
C ILE A 45 -7.08 -8.89 14.34
N CYS A 46 -7.40 -10.13 14.02
CA CYS A 46 -6.41 -11.13 13.62
C CYS A 46 -6.19 -11.10 12.10
N ILE A 47 -4.94 -10.97 11.67
CA ILE A 47 -4.55 -11.12 10.26
C ILE A 47 -3.93 -12.49 10.05
N ASP A 48 -4.48 -13.20 9.07
CA ASP A 48 -4.01 -14.50 8.62
C ASP A 48 -2.64 -14.40 7.91
N SER A 49 -1.70 -15.26 8.30
CA SER A 49 -0.36 -15.40 7.70
C SER A 49 -0.22 -16.67 6.84
N ALA A 50 -1.30 -17.40 6.57
CA ALA A 50 -1.27 -18.62 5.76
C ALA A 50 -0.80 -18.34 4.33
N HIS A 51 -0.34 -19.39 3.64
CA HIS A 51 0.13 -19.33 2.26
C HIS A 51 1.26 -18.31 2.01
N ASN A 52 2.10 -18.05 3.02
CA ASN A 52 3.14 -17.02 2.97
C ASN A 52 2.57 -15.64 2.60
N ASN A 53 1.45 -15.28 3.22
CA ASN A 53 0.77 -14.04 2.94
C ASN A 53 1.72 -12.84 3.07
N LEU A 54 1.92 -12.11 1.97
CA LEU A 54 2.74 -10.90 1.93
C LEU A 54 2.02 -9.68 2.53
N HIS A 55 0.71 -9.82 2.80
CA HIS A 55 -0.14 -8.84 3.47
C HIS A 55 -0.09 -9.02 4.99
N THR A 56 1.10 -8.85 5.56
CA THR A 56 1.31 -8.84 7.01
C THR A 56 1.18 -7.43 7.59
N LEU A 57 1.05 -7.38 8.93
CA LEU A 57 0.93 -6.16 9.75
C LEU A 57 1.92 -5.04 9.37
N ASP A 58 3.15 -5.39 9.00
CA ASP A 58 4.23 -4.43 8.76
C ASP A 58 4.55 -4.20 7.28
N VAL A 59 3.92 -4.96 6.37
CA VAL A 59 4.23 -4.91 4.93
C VAL A 59 2.98 -4.53 4.12
N GLY A 60 2.31 -5.51 3.49
CA GLY A 60 1.29 -5.26 2.48
C GLY A 60 -0.01 -4.63 3.00
N ILE A 61 -0.27 -4.66 4.31
CA ILE A 61 -1.44 -4.02 4.93
C ILE A 61 -1.07 -3.01 6.02
N SER A 62 0.21 -2.62 6.10
CA SER A 62 0.68 -1.72 7.16
C SER A 62 -0.08 -0.39 7.26
N PRO A 63 -0.57 0.25 6.18
CA PRO A 63 -1.39 1.45 6.32
C PRO A 63 -2.71 1.19 7.04
N PHE A 64 -3.38 0.07 6.73
CA PHE A 64 -4.60 -0.35 7.40
C PHE A 64 -4.33 -0.65 8.88
N ALA A 65 -3.26 -1.40 9.17
CA ALA A 65 -2.92 -1.73 10.55
C ALA A 65 -2.61 -0.48 11.39
N ARG A 66 -1.89 0.52 10.83
CA ARG A 66 -1.64 1.79 11.51
C ARG A 66 -2.93 2.56 11.78
N LEU A 67 -3.83 2.61 10.80
CA LEU A 67 -5.13 3.26 10.94
C LEU A 67 -5.97 2.59 12.04
N MET A 68 -6.06 1.26 12.04
CA MET A 68 -6.89 0.56 13.01
C MET A 68 -6.35 0.70 14.44
N LYS A 69 -5.02 0.60 14.61
CA LYS A 69 -4.37 0.85 15.92
C LYS A 69 -4.63 2.27 16.42
N ALA A 70 -4.51 3.27 15.54
CA ALA A 70 -4.83 4.66 15.90
C ALA A 70 -6.32 4.84 16.26
N ASN A 71 -7.20 3.99 15.72
CA ASN A 71 -8.63 4.00 16.00
C ASN A 71 -9.03 3.11 17.20
N GLY A 72 -8.07 2.57 17.95
CA GLY A 72 -8.33 1.83 19.20
C GLY A 72 -8.57 0.33 19.04
N PHE A 73 -8.08 -0.29 17.96
CA PHE A 73 -8.13 -1.76 17.75
C PHE A 73 -6.77 -2.43 17.98
#